data_AF-A0A158E039-F1
#
_entry.id   AF-A0A158E039-F1
#
_cell.length_a   1.000
_cell.length_b   1.000
_cell.length_c   1.000
_cell.angle_alpha   90.00
_cell.angle_beta   90.00
_cell.angle_gamma   90.00
#
_symmetry.space_group_name_H-M   'P 1'
#
loop_
_entity.id
_entity.type
_entity.pdbx_description
1 polymer ?
#
loop_
_entity_poly.entity_id
_entity_poly.type
_entity_poly.pdbx_seq_one_letter_code
_entity_poly.pdbx_strand_id
1 'polypeptide(L)'
;MIAEPTPSGASASTMNAWEADERYAQRHTLQIALCLRTLLARGDFLTVEFGDTQFVTQLLDVDSRRAQFLFDFGSTARDNRALVDADALTFRGLPSGIRTHFVTGGAVVVTFEGRPAFEVPFPALLHYVQRRDFYRVDTPMFDPFVASGADEAGVAFRLELHDLSLGGVALRARDARFESLRRELSWTT
;
A
#
# COMPACT_ATOMS: atom_id res chain seq x y z
N MET A 1 -40.52 -25.48 -14.13
CA MET A 1 -40.20 -24.04 -14.16
C MET A 1 -38.92 -23.89 -13.36
N ILE A 2 -37.79 -23.89 -14.05
CA ILE A 2 -36.45 -23.91 -13.43
C ILE A 2 -36.12 -22.46 -13.07
N ALA A 3 -35.79 -22.21 -11.81
CA ALA A 3 -35.30 -20.93 -11.36
C ALA A 3 -33.88 -20.70 -11.92
N GLU A 4 -33.70 -19.59 -12.63
CA GLU A 4 -32.38 -19.13 -13.05
C GLU A 4 -31.60 -18.64 -11.82
N PRO A 5 -30.30 -18.97 -11.69
CA PRO A 5 -29.49 -18.45 -10.60
C PRO A 5 -29.05 -17.02 -10.92
N THR A 6 -29.33 -16.11 -9.99
CA THR A 6 -28.77 -14.75 -9.95
C THR A 6 -27.24 -14.82 -10.00
N PRO A 7 -26.55 -14.14 -10.93
CA PRO A 7 -25.10 -14.12 -10.93
C PRO A 7 -24.61 -13.27 -9.77
N SER A 8 -23.89 -13.95 -8.87
CA SER A 8 -23.04 -13.38 -7.82
C SER A 8 -22.13 -12.31 -8.41
N GLY A 9 -22.07 -11.14 -7.77
CA GLY A 9 -21.23 -10.02 -8.16
C GLY A 9 -19.76 -10.42 -8.13
N ALA A 10 -19.18 -10.64 -9.30
CA ALA A 10 -17.75 -10.60 -9.48
C ALA A 10 -17.27 -9.19 -9.10
N SER A 11 -16.42 -9.10 -8.10
CA SER A 11 -15.67 -7.89 -7.75
C SER A 11 -14.79 -7.52 -8.94
N ALA A 12 -15.34 -6.73 -9.87
CA ALA A 12 -14.58 -6.16 -10.97
C ALA A 12 -13.51 -5.27 -10.35
N SER A 13 -12.26 -5.73 -10.36
CA SER A 13 -11.10 -4.94 -10.01
C SER A 13 -11.08 -3.72 -10.93
N THR A 14 -11.56 -2.58 -10.42
CA THR A 14 -11.39 -1.30 -11.11
C THR A 14 -9.90 -1.02 -11.08
N MET A 15 -9.22 -1.29 -12.20
CA MET A 15 -7.79 -1.06 -12.35
C MET A 15 -7.53 0.43 -12.11
N ASN A 16 -6.83 0.74 -11.02
CA ASN A 16 -6.71 2.13 -10.61
C ASN A 16 -5.80 2.87 -11.59
N ALA A 17 -6.02 4.18 -11.80
CA ALA A 17 -5.26 4.97 -12.79
C ALA A 17 -3.73 4.90 -12.61
N TRP A 18 -3.25 4.67 -11.39
CA TRP A 18 -1.82 4.51 -11.07
C TRP A 18 -1.28 3.10 -11.37
N GLU A 19 -2.12 2.07 -11.43
CA GLU A 19 -1.74 0.74 -11.93
C GLU A 19 -1.53 0.77 -13.45
N ALA A 20 -2.18 1.70 -14.16
CA ALA A 20 -2.01 1.88 -15.59
C ALA A 20 -0.81 2.78 -15.99
N ASP A 21 -0.19 3.50 -15.05
CA ASP A 21 0.92 4.42 -15.33
C ASP A 21 2.26 3.67 -15.37
N GLU A 22 2.82 3.50 -16.57
CA GLU A 22 4.05 2.76 -16.82
C GLU A 22 5.27 3.33 -16.09
N ARG A 23 5.27 4.60 -15.71
CA ARG A 23 6.40 5.24 -15.00
C ARG A 23 6.66 4.62 -13.62
N TYR A 24 5.65 3.99 -13.04
CA TYR A 24 5.74 3.36 -11.73
C TYR A 24 5.86 1.83 -11.80
N ALA A 25 5.80 1.26 -13.01
CA ALA A 25 5.87 -0.17 -13.27
C ALA A 25 7.32 -0.67 -13.30
N GLN A 26 7.73 -1.43 -12.28
CA GLN A 26 9.04 -2.07 -12.22
C GLN A 26 8.95 -3.49 -12.77
N ARG A 27 9.65 -3.76 -13.88
CA ARG A 27 9.68 -5.07 -14.57
C ARG A 27 11.07 -5.72 -14.56
N HIS A 28 12.13 -4.93 -14.36
CA HIS A 28 13.49 -5.44 -14.32
C HIS A 28 13.83 -6.01 -12.95
N THR A 29 14.38 -7.23 -12.89
CA THR A 29 14.70 -7.96 -11.66
C THR A 29 15.53 -7.14 -10.68
N LEU A 30 16.55 -6.40 -11.15
CA LEU A 30 17.39 -5.56 -10.30
C LEU A 30 16.62 -4.41 -9.65
N GLN A 31 15.68 -3.81 -10.38
CA GLN A 31 14.86 -2.72 -9.89
C GLN A 31 13.81 -3.22 -8.90
N ILE A 32 13.22 -4.39 -9.17
CA ILE A 32 12.33 -5.09 -8.23
C ILE A 32 13.09 -5.44 -6.95
N ALA A 33 14.30 -5.99 -7.07
CA ALA A 33 15.15 -6.28 -5.92
C ALA A 33 15.42 -5.03 -5.07
N LEU A 34 15.71 -3.89 -5.71
CA LEU A 34 15.93 -2.63 -5.00
C LEU A 34 14.70 -2.21 -4.21
N CYS A 35 13.52 -2.21 -4.83
CA CYS A 35 12.25 -1.87 -4.17
C CYS A 35 11.96 -2.81 -2.98
N LEU A 36 12.07 -4.13 -3.18
CA LEU A 36 11.84 -5.12 -2.11
C LEU A 36 12.85 -4.96 -0.96
N ARG A 37 14.13 -4.74 -1.26
CA ARG A 37 15.16 -4.49 -0.24
C ARG A 37 14.92 -3.20 0.54
N THR A 38 14.36 -2.17 -0.09
CA THR A 38 13.94 -0.96 0.63
C THR A 38 12.83 -1.26 1.63
N LEU A 39 11.83 -2.06 1.24
CA LEU A 39 10.76 -2.48 2.16
C LEU A 39 11.32 -3.29 3.34
N LEU A 40 12.20 -4.27 3.05
CA LEU A 40 12.90 -5.07 4.06
C LEU A 40 13.71 -4.20 5.02
N ALA A 41 14.59 -3.33 4.51
CA ALA A 41 15.49 -2.53 5.33
C ALA A 41 14.77 -1.58 6.30
N ARG A 42 13.52 -1.23 6.00
CA ARG A 42 12.70 -0.31 6.79
C ARG A 42 11.75 -1.05 7.73
N GLY A 43 11.60 -2.37 7.59
CA GLY A 43 10.55 -3.13 8.26
C GLY A 43 9.16 -2.64 7.84
N ASP A 44 8.98 -2.31 6.57
CA ASP A 44 7.69 -1.82 6.08
C ASP A 44 6.65 -2.97 6.09
N PHE A 45 5.47 -2.71 6.65
CA PHE A 45 4.35 -3.65 6.64
C PHE A 45 3.66 -3.67 5.27
N LEU A 46 3.31 -4.86 4.82
CA LEU A 46 2.46 -5.12 3.65
C LEU A 46 1.27 -5.97 4.06
N THR A 47 0.18 -5.87 3.31
CA THR A 47 -0.90 -6.85 3.33
C THR A 47 -0.66 -7.86 2.22
N VAL A 48 -0.75 -9.15 2.55
CA VAL A 48 -0.84 -10.23 1.56
C VAL A 48 -2.29 -10.72 1.48
N GLU A 49 -2.83 -10.80 0.27
CA GLU A 49 -4.20 -11.21 -0.07
C GLU A 49 -4.16 -12.49 -0.90
N PHE A 50 -5.00 -13.46 -0.58
CA PHE A 50 -5.11 -14.75 -1.25
C PHE A 50 -6.49 -15.36 -1.01
N GLY A 51 -7.18 -15.79 -2.07
CA GLY A 51 -8.60 -16.18 -1.98
C GLY A 51 -9.44 -15.06 -1.36
N ASP A 52 -10.22 -15.41 -0.34
CA ASP A 52 -11.03 -14.45 0.46
C ASP A 52 -10.35 -14.03 1.77
N THR A 53 -9.06 -14.32 1.93
CA THR A 53 -8.28 -14.08 3.15
C THR A 53 -7.19 -13.04 2.91
N GLN A 54 -6.82 -12.31 3.96
CA GLN A 54 -5.66 -11.43 3.96
C GLN A 54 -5.05 -11.34 5.35
N PHE A 55 -3.75 -11.05 5.43
CA PHE A 55 -3.11 -10.67 6.68
C PHE A 55 -1.93 -9.72 6.46
N VAL A 56 -1.51 -9.05 7.53
CA VAL A 56 -0.35 -8.16 7.54
C VAL A 56 0.94 -8.96 7.73
N THR A 57 1.95 -8.67 6.92
CA THR A 57 3.25 -9.33 6.91
C THR A 57 4.39 -8.31 6.72
N GLN A 58 5.62 -8.75 6.90
CA GLN A 58 6.85 -8.03 6.59
C GLN A 58 7.78 -8.94 5.78
N LEU A 59 8.63 -8.33 4.95
CA LEU A 59 9.70 -9.07 4.30
C LEU A 59 10.78 -9.41 5.32
N LEU A 60 11.33 -10.62 5.20
CA LEU A 60 12.38 -11.14 6.08
C LEU A 60 13.74 -11.20 5.38
N ASP A 61 13.75 -11.51 4.08
CA ASP A 61 14.96 -11.54 3.26
C ASP A 61 14.62 -11.34 1.78
N VAL A 62 15.61 -10.91 0.99
CA VAL A 62 15.49 -10.72 -0.46
C VAL A 62 16.74 -11.26 -1.16
N ASP A 63 16.61 -12.41 -1.82
CA ASP A 63 17.66 -13.01 -2.64
C ASP A 63 17.54 -12.55 -4.10
N SER A 64 18.38 -11.59 -4.48
CA SER A 64 18.43 -11.06 -5.84
C SER A 64 19.02 -12.03 -6.87
N ARG A 65 19.81 -13.03 -6.44
CA ARG A 65 20.43 -14.02 -7.33
C ARG A 65 19.41 -15.08 -7.75
N ARG A 66 18.60 -15.52 -6.79
CA ARG A 66 17.50 -16.47 -7.03
C ARG A 66 16.20 -15.79 -7.46
N ALA A 67 16.13 -14.46 -7.38
CA ALA A 67 14.92 -13.68 -7.62
C ALA A 67 13.76 -14.18 -6.75
N GLN A 68 14.03 -14.33 -5.45
CA GLN A 68 13.08 -14.80 -4.45
C GLN A 68 13.14 -13.93 -3.21
N PHE A 69 12.05 -13.82 -2.47
CA PHE A 69 12.03 -13.15 -1.18
C PHE A 69 11.30 -13.99 -0.14
N LEU A 70 11.63 -13.73 1.13
CA LEU A 70 11.01 -14.34 2.29
C LEU A 70 10.09 -13.34 2.96
N PHE A 71 8.97 -13.81 3.51
CA PHE A 71 8.07 -12.99 4.32
C PHE A 71 7.48 -13.77 5.50
N ASP A 72 7.00 -13.02 6.48
CA ASP A 72 6.53 -13.53 7.77
C ASP A 72 5.23 -14.34 7.66
N PHE A 73 5.11 -15.31 8.58
CA PHE A 73 3.89 -16.08 8.80
C PHE A 73 2.76 -15.19 9.35
N GLY A 74 1.53 -15.50 8.93
CA GLY A 74 0.33 -14.96 9.53
C GLY A 74 0.08 -15.49 10.94
N SER A 75 -0.86 -14.85 11.65
CA SER A 75 -1.14 -15.13 13.06
C SER A 75 -1.86 -16.46 13.33
N THR A 76 -2.45 -17.10 12.30
CA THR A 76 -3.20 -18.35 12.47
C THR A 76 -2.67 -19.47 11.56
N ALA A 77 -2.60 -20.68 12.10
CA ALA A 77 -2.22 -21.88 11.33
C ALA A 77 -3.25 -22.25 10.24
N ARG A 78 -4.48 -21.72 10.32
CA ARG A 78 -5.49 -21.87 9.26
C ARG A 78 -5.10 -21.05 8.04
N ASP A 79 -4.81 -19.77 8.25
CA ASP A 79 -4.49 -18.84 7.16
C ASP A 79 -3.15 -19.19 6.52
N ASN A 80 -2.17 -19.61 7.33
CA ASN A 80 -0.87 -20.05 6.83
C ASN A 80 -0.97 -21.29 5.92
N ARG A 81 -1.88 -22.23 6.21
CA ARG A 81 -2.13 -23.38 5.34
C ARG A 81 -2.83 -22.96 4.05
N ALA A 82 -3.88 -22.14 4.17
CA ALA A 82 -4.61 -21.64 3.01
C ALA A 82 -3.73 -20.80 2.05
N LEU A 83 -2.72 -20.10 2.58
CA LEU A 83 -1.77 -19.36 1.76
C LEU A 83 -0.90 -20.28 0.90
N VAL A 84 -0.42 -21.41 1.46
CA VAL A 84 0.41 -22.38 0.73
C VAL A 84 -0.38 -23.04 -0.40
N ASP A 85 -1.68 -23.23 -0.21
CA ASP A 85 -2.57 -23.81 -1.22
C ASP A 85 -2.99 -22.80 -2.30
N ALA A 86 -2.61 -21.52 -2.18
CA ALA A 86 -2.97 -20.47 -3.13
C ALA A 86 -1.98 -20.39 -4.30
N ASP A 87 -2.50 -20.37 -5.53
CA ASP A 87 -1.68 -20.27 -6.75
C ASP A 87 -1.06 -18.88 -6.96
N ALA A 88 -1.67 -17.84 -6.38
CA ALA A 88 -1.25 -16.46 -6.53
C ALA A 88 -1.47 -15.66 -5.24
N LEU A 89 -0.54 -14.77 -4.95
CA LEU A 89 -0.55 -13.92 -3.75
C LEU A 89 -0.43 -12.46 -4.17
N THR A 90 -1.35 -11.62 -3.71
CA THR A 90 -1.34 -10.18 -4.00
C THR A 90 -0.83 -9.41 -2.80
N PHE A 91 0.22 -8.62 -3.00
CA PHE A 91 0.83 -7.80 -1.95
C PHE A 91 0.49 -6.34 -2.17
N ARG A 92 -0.02 -5.66 -1.14
CA ARG A 92 -0.41 -4.24 -1.19
C ARG A 92 0.05 -3.50 0.05
N GLY A 93 0.40 -2.23 -0.11
CA GLY A 93 0.70 -1.36 1.01
C GLY A 93 0.92 0.10 0.60
N LEU A 94 0.91 0.98 1.59
CA LEU A 94 1.30 2.39 1.43
C LEU A 94 2.42 2.78 2.42
N PRO A 95 3.52 2.01 2.51
CA PRO A 95 4.58 2.30 3.46
C PRO A 95 5.18 3.69 3.23
N SER A 96 5.04 4.55 4.24
CA SER A 96 5.54 5.94 4.22
C SER A 96 5.10 6.75 2.99
N GLY A 97 3.88 6.50 2.51
CA GLY A 97 3.31 7.20 1.37
C GLY A 97 3.79 6.70 0.00
N ILE A 98 4.60 5.63 -0.06
CA ILE A 98 4.95 4.95 -1.30
C ILE A 98 3.94 3.85 -1.53
N ARG A 99 3.15 3.93 -2.61
CA ARG A 99 2.18 2.88 -2.91
C ARG A 99 2.91 1.69 -3.54
N THR A 100 2.78 0.54 -2.91
CA THR A 100 3.40 -0.72 -3.34
C THR A 100 2.30 -1.71 -3.65
N HIS A 101 2.32 -2.27 -4.86
CA HIS A 101 1.41 -3.33 -5.27
C HIS A 101 2.10 -4.30 -6.23
N PHE A 102 2.01 -5.59 -5.96
CA PHE A 102 2.53 -6.63 -6.86
C PHE A 102 1.86 -7.98 -6.60
N VAL A 103 1.97 -8.89 -7.56
CA VAL A 103 1.43 -10.26 -7.49
C VAL A 103 2.56 -11.27 -7.71
N THR A 104 2.62 -12.30 -6.87
CA THR A 104 3.54 -13.44 -7.02
C THR A 104 2.76 -14.72 -7.30
N GLY A 105 3.46 -15.79 -7.65
CA GLY A 105 2.91 -17.15 -7.59
C GLY A 105 2.78 -17.66 -6.15
N GLY A 106 2.44 -18.94 -6.02
CA GLY A 106 2.30 -19.63 -4.74
C GLY A 106 3.59 -19.66 -3.91
N ALA A 107 3.41 -19.77 -2.59
CA ALA A 107 4.52 -19.80 -1.63
C ALA A 107 4.87 -21.23 -1.21
N VAL A 108 6.13 -21.42 -0.81
CA VAL A 108 6.57 -22.61 -0.10
C VAL A 108 7.00 -22.25 1.33
N VAL A 109 6.82 -23.19 2.26
CA VAL A 109 7.28 -23.00 3.64
C VAL A 109 8.75 -23.34 3.76
N VAL A 110 9.51 -22.42 4.33
CA VAL A 110 10.94 -22.60 4.66
C VAL A 110 11.21 -22.24 6.11
N THR A 111 12.43 -22.53 6.57
CA THR A 111 12.89 -22.11 7.89
C THR A 111 13.86 -20.94 7.74
N PHE A 112 13.55 -19.81 8.37
CA PHE A 112 14.38 -18.61 8.45
C PHE A 112 14.68 -18.32 9.92
N GLU A 113 15.96 -18.24 10.28
CA GLU A 113 16.42 -17.99 11.66
C GLU A 113 15.74 -18.88 12.73
N GLY A 114 15.48 -20.15 12.39
CA GLY A 114 14.85 -21.13 13.28
C GLY A 114 13.33 -20.99 13.42
N ARG A 115 12.69 -20.12 12.63
CA ARG A 115 11.23 -19.92 12.59
C ARG A 115 10.69 -20.19 11.18
N PRO A 116 9.42 -20.58 11.05
CA PRO A 116 8.80 -20.77 9.73
C PRO A 116 8.60 -19.42 9.02
N ALA A 117 8.84 -19.42 7.71
CA ALA A 117 8.68 -18.29 6.81
C ALA A 117 8.16 -18.77 5.44
N PHE A 118 7.62 -17.86 4.64
CA PHE A 118 7.18 -18.15 3.27
C PHE A 118 8.23 -17.67 2.27
N GLU A 119 8.59 -18.52 1.30
CA GLU A 119 9.43 -18.17 0.15
C GLU A 119 8.57 -18.09 -1.12
N VAL A 120 8.74 -17.00 -1.88
CA VAL A 120 8.07 -16.77 -3.16
C VAL A 120 9.04 -16.21 -4.20
N PRO A 121 8.78 -16.42 -5.50
CA PRO A 121 9.52 -15.73 -6.55
C PRO A 121 9.21 -14.24 -6.53
N PHE A 122 10.11 -13.45 -7.12
CA PHE A 122 9.85 -12.06 -7.43
C PHE A 122 8.62 -11.93 -8.34
N PRO A 123 7.85 -10.83 -8.21
CA PRO A 123 6.80 -10.54 -9.16
C PRO A 123 7.36 -10.24 -10.55
N ALA A 124 6.58 -10.51 -11.60
CA ALA A 124 6.93 -10.07 -12.96
C ALA A 124 6.72 -8.55 -13.16
N LEU A 125 5.89 -7.95 -12.32
CA LEU A 125 5.55 -6.53 -12.32
C LEU A 125 5.30 -6.06 -10.89
N LEU A 126 6.01 -5.01 -10.49
CA LEU A 126 5.82 -4.34 -9.21
C LEU A 126 5.48 -2.87 -9.46
N HIS A 127 4.31 -2.43 -9.01
CA HIS A 127 3.95 -1.02 -8.99
C HIS A 127 4.52 -0.37 -7.73
N TYR A 128 5.48 0.55 -7.91
CA TYR A 128 6.16 1.30 -6.85
C TYR A 128 6.00 2.80 -7.09
N VAL A 129 4.96 3.38 -6.50
CA VAL A 129 4.51 4.74 -6.82
C VAL A 129 4.97 5.69 -5.71
N GLN A 130 6.10 6.37 -5.94
CA GLN A 130 6.55 7.49 -5.11
C GLN A 130 6.31 8.80 -5.86
N ARG A 131 5.29 9.56 -5.46
CA ARG A 131 4.86 10.81 -6.13
C ARG A 131 5.34 12.08 -5.44
N ARG A 132 6.01 11.95 -4.29
CA ARG A 132 6.42 13.10 -3.49
C ARG A 132 7.73 13.65 -4.02
N ASP A 133 7.67 14.85 -4.59
CA ASP A 133 8.86 15.61 -5.01
C ASP A 133 9.59 16.23 -3.81
N PHE A 134 8.88 16.44 -2.70
CA PHE A 134 9.40 17.04 -1.48
C PHE A 134 9.09 16.20 -0.25
N TYR A 135 10.04 16.14 0.68
CA TYR A 135 9.85 15.52 1.98
C TYR A 135 8.75 16.25 2.76
N ARG A 136 7.92 15.47 3.46
CA ARG A 136 6.84 15.97 4.32
C ARG A 136 7.21 15.76 5.78
N VAL A 137 7.02 16.80 6.58
CA VAL A 137 7.19 16.78 8.03
C VAL A 137 5.80 16.80 8.65
N ASP A 138 5.49 15.79 9.46
CA ASP A 138 4.27 15.79 10.27
C ASP A 138 4.39 16.84 11.38
N THR A 139 3.30 17.56 11.64
CA THR A 139 3.26 18.49 12.78
C THR A 139 3.02 17.74 14.09
N PRO A 140 3.39 18.31 15.24
CA PRO A 140 3.12 17.70 16.54
C PRO A 140 1.65 17.32 16.72
N MET A 141 1.39 16.10 17.19
CA MET A 141 0.03 15.63 17.46
C MET A 141 -0.58 16.36 18.68
N PHE A 142 0.25 16.63 19.69
CA PHE A 142 -0.11 17.45 20.85
C PHE A 142 0.38 18.87 20.60
N ASP A 143 -0.53 19.85 20.72
CA ASP A 143 -0.30 21.25 20.35
C ASP A 143 -0.06 21.46 18.84
N PRO A 144 -1.07 21.18 17.99
CA PRO A 144 -0.92 21.27 16.55
C PRO A 144 -0.74 22.71 16.09
N PHE A 145 0.11 22.91 15.07
CA PHE A 145 0.22 24.19 14.40
C PHE A 145 -1.11 24.54 13.71
N VAL A 146 -1.42 25.83 13.64
CA VAL A 146 -2.70 26.31 13.12
C VAL A 146 -2.48 27.26 11.96
N ALA A 147 -3.17 27.00 10.85
CA ALA A 147 -3.37 27.97 9.78
C ALA A 147 -4.67 28.73 10.03
N SER A 148 -4.61 30.05 9.95
CA SER A 148 -5.80 30.92 10.03
C SER A 148 -5.80 31.97 8.95
N GLY A 149 -6.99 32.35 8.51
CA GLY A 149 -7.20 33.36 7.48
C GLY A 149 -8.68 33.65 7.32
N ALA A 150 -9.06 34.23 6.17
CA ALA A 150 -10.45 34.38 5.76
C ALA A 150 -10.60 33.89 4.31
N ASP A 151 -11.77 33.35 3.98
CA ASP A 151 -12.10 33.00 2.59
C ASP A 151 -12.45 34.24 1.75
N GLU A 152 -12.79 34.03 0.47
CA GLU A 152 -13.14 35.13 -0.46
C GLU A 152 -14.37 35.93 0.00
N ALA A 153 -15.26 35.35 0.81
CA ALA A 153 -16.41 36.02 1.40
C ALA A 153 -16.08 36.72 2.74
N GLY A 154 -14.81 36.68 3.17
CA GLY A 154 -14.36 37.27 4.43
C GLY A 154 -14.66 36.40 5.66
N VAL A 155 -15.10 35.16 5.48
CA VAL A 155 -15.41 34.26 6.59
C VAL A 155 -14.11 33.70 7.14
N ALA A 156 -13.84 33.99 8.42
CA ALA A 156 -12.63 33.53 9.08
C ALA A 156 -12.59 31.99 9.17
N PHE A 157 -11.41 31.43 8.93
CA PHE A 157 -11.11 30.02 9.15
C PHE A 157 -9.92 29.83 10.09
N ARG A 158 -9.93 28.71 10.78
CA ARG A 158 -8.85 28.24 11.66
C ARG A 158 -8.77 26.73 11.52
N LEU A 159 -7.69 26.22 10.95
CA LEU A 159 -7.50 24.81 10.62
C LEU A 159 -6.19 24.29 11.21
N GLU A 160 -6.21 23.06 11.71
CA GLU A 160 -5.00 22.38 12.18
C GLU A 160 -4.13 22.00 10.97
N LEU A 161 -2.83 22.23 11.03
CA LEU A 161 -1.89 21.60 10.10
C LEU A 161 -1.77 20.11 10.45
N HIS A 162 -1.65 19.30 9.40
CA HIS A 162 -1.35 17.87 9.51
C HIS A 162 0.12 17.62 9.18
N ASP A 163 0.55 18.10 8.01
CA ASP A 163 1.94 18.02 7.55
C ASP A 163 2.27 19.21 6.65
N LEU A 164 3.57 19.42 6.41
CA LEU A 164 4.07 20.42 5.47
C LEU A 164 5.27 19.92 4.67
N SER A 165 5.44 20.49 3.48
CA SER A 165 6.59 20.30 2.58
C SER A 165 6.93 21.60 1.87
N LEU A 166 8.02 21.63 1.11
CA LEU A 166 8.36 22.77 0.27
C LEU A 166 7.27 23.09 -0.78
N GLY A 167 6.52 22.08 -1.23
CA GLY A 167 5.46 22.23 -2.23
C GLY A 167 4.09 22.60 -1.67
N GLY A 168 3.90 22.66 -0.35
CA GLY A 168 2.61 22.99 0.26
C GLY A 168 2.35 22.32 1.61
N VAL A 169 1.13 22.50 2.12
CA VAL A 169 0.68 22.05 3.45
C VAL A 169 -0.57 21.18 3.35
N ALA A 170 -0.73 20.22 4.27
CA ALA A 170 -1.99 19.51 4.50
C ALA A 170 -2.69 20.09 5.72
N LEU A 171 -3.98 20.41 5.57
CA LEU A 171 -4.81 20.96 6.64
C LEU A 171 -5.91 19.97 7.02
N ARG A 172 -6.27 19.93 8.31
CA ARG A 172 -7.37 19.13 8.81
C ARG A 172 -8.59 20.01 9.10
N ALA A 173 -9.65 19.77 8.35
CA ALA A 173 -10.95 20.39 8.54
C ALA A 173 -11.94 19.39 9.15
N ARG A 174 -12.75 19.85 10.10
CA ARG A 174 -13.90 19.10 10.66
C ARG A 174 -15.25 19.66 10.21
N ASP A 175 -15.22 20.75 9.45
CA ASP A 175 -16.40 21.50 9.02
C ASP A 175 -16.73 21.17 7.56
N ALA A 176 -18.01 20.86 7.30
CA ALA A 176 -18.52 20.51 5.98
C ALA A 176 -18.32 21.62 4.93
N ARG A 177 -18.12 22.86 5.35
CA ARG A 177 -17.82 23.99 4.45
C ARG A 177 -16.55 23.78 3.61
N PHE A 178 -15.61 22.94 4.07
CA PHE A 178 -14.39 22.61 3.34
C PHE A 178 -14.48 21.32 2.51
N GLU A 179 -15.64 20.66 2.48
CA GLU A 179 -15.81 19.39 1.74
C GLU A 179 -15.77 19.59 0.21
N SER A 180 -16.26 20.73 -0.28
CA SER A 180 -16.17 21.08 -1.71
C SER A 180 -14.71 21.18 -2.19
N LEU A 181 -13.81 21.69 -1.34
CA LEU A 181 -12.39 21.83 -1.62
C LEU A 181 -11.66 20.48 -1.69
N ARG A 182 -12.21 19.39 -1.13
CA ARG A 182 -11.64 18.04 -1.28
C ARG A 182 -11.79 17.50 -2.71
N ARG A 183 -12.81 17.91 -3.47
CA ARG A 183 -13.09 17.37 -4.81
C ARG A 183 -12.20 17.96 -5.89
N GLU A 184 -11.77 19.21 -5.73
CA GLU A 184 -10.82 19.86 -6.65
C GLU A 184 -9.37 19.39 -6.41
N LEU A 185 -9.12 18.77 -5.26
CA LEU A 185 -7.86 18.16 -4.88
C LEU A 185 -8.00 16.63 -4.91
N SER A 186 -8.40 16.06 -6.05
CA SER A 186 -8.56 14.60 -6.20
C SER A 186 -7.21 13.88 -6.12
N TRP A 187 -6.79 13.55 -4.90
CA TRP A 187 -5.71 12.63 -4.62
C TRP A 187 -6.31 11.44 -3.87
N THR A 188 -6.86 10.50 -4.63
CA THR A 188 -7.44 9.28 -4.06
C THR A 188 -6.32 8.43 -3.44
N THR A 189 -6.45 8.21 -2.13
CA THR A 189 -5.63 7.33 -1.28
C THR A 189 -5.60 5.89 -1.80
#